data_AF-A0A7C6A720-F1
#
_entry.id   AF-A0A7C6A720-F1
#
_cell.length_a   1.000
_cell.length_b   1.000
_cell.length_c   1.000
_cell.angle_alpha   90.00
_cell.angle_beta   90.00
_cell.angle_gamma   90.00
#
_symmetry.space_group_name_H-M   'P 1'
#
loop_
_entity.id
_entity.type
_entity.pdbx_description
1 polymer ?
#
loop_
_entity_poly.entity_id
_entity_poly.type
_entity_poly.pdbx_seq_one_letter_code
_entity_poly.pdbx_strand_id
1 'polypeptide(L)'
;IESFEYYMVDDADLLVIAYGTNATAARVAVDEARSKGIKVGMFRPITVWPFPEAQVCDLSKKFKKIIVSEINLGQMLYEVQRAVKGNSEIFTVLLAAGVPIRPQQILEKIEEVSK
;
A
#
# COMPACT_ATOMS: atom_id res chain seq x y z
N ILE A 1 -3.04 5.46 -20.82
CA ILE A 1 -1.93 4.49 -20.62
C ILE A 1 -1.63 4.52 -19.14
N GLU A 2 -2.29 3.67 -18.36
CA GLU A 2 -2.04 3.56 -16.92
C GLU A 2 -0.85 2.64 -16.71
N SER A 3 0.10 3.05 -15.88
CA SER A 3 1.26 2.25 -15.52
C SER A 3 1.28 2.01 -14.00
N PHE A 4 1.54 0.77 -13.62
CA PHE A 4 1.58 0.33 -12.23
C PHE A 4 2.50 -0.88 -12.10
N GLU A 5 2.92 -1.17 -10.87
CA GLU A 5 3.83 -2.25 -10.53
C GLU A 5 3.23 -3.07 -9.38
N TYR A 6 3.27 -4.39 -9.53
CA TYR A 6 2.99 -5.34 -8.46
C TYR A 6 4.31 -5.87 -7.93
N TYR A 7 4.43 -5.93 -6.61
CA TYR A 7 5.58 -6.52 -5.95
C TYR A 7 5.09 -7.54 -4.95
N MET A 8 5.44 -8.82 -5.17
CA MET A 8 5.21 -9.87 -4.16
C MET A 8 3.72 -10.01 -3.77
N VAL A 9 2.82 -9.95 -4.75
CA VAL A 9 1.35 -9.90 -4.54
C VAL A 9 0.69 -11.27 -4.65
N ASP A 10 1.33 -12.25 -5.26
CA ASP A 10 0.70 -13.54 -5.58
C ASP A 10 0.31 -14.35 -4.35
N ASP A 11 1.23 -14.47 -3.38
CA ASP A 11 1.11 -15.23 -2.15
C ASP A 11 0.83 -14.38 -0.90
N ALA A 12 0.57 -13.08 -1.09
CA ALA A 12 0.38 -12.14 0.01
C ALA A 12 -1.05 -12.17 0.59
N ASP A 13 -1.14 -12.00 1.91
CA ASP A 13 -2.39 -11.86 2.68
C ASP A 13 -2.71 -10.39 3.01
N LEU A 14 -1.68 -9.53 2.99
CA LEU A 14 -1.74 -8.09 3.26
C LEU A 14 -1.18 -7.31 2.07
N LEU A 15 -1.76 -6.15 1.74
CA LEU A 15 -1.28 -5.31 0.64
C LEU A 15 -0.89 -3.92 1.15
N VAL A 16 0.27 -3.41 0.70
CA VAL A 16 0.67 -2.01 0.86
C VAL A 16 0.48 -1.28 -0.47
N ILE A 17 -0.23 -0.16 -0.45
CA ILE A 17 -0.34 0.76 -1.59
C ILE A 17 0.50 2.00 -1.29
N ALA A 18 1.51 2.25 -2.12
CA ALA A 18 2.39 3.40 -1.98
C ALA A 18 2.86 3.89 -3.35
N TYR A 19 3.18 5.18 -3.47
CA TYR A 19 3.62 5.78 -4.73
C TYR A 19 4.79 6.74 -4.55
N GLY A 20 5.40 7.15 -5.66
CA GLY A 20 6.52 8.09 -5.67
C GLY A 20 7.71 7.61 -4.84
N THR A 21 8.29 8.52 -4.05
CA THR A 21 9.42 8.22 -3.15
C THR A 21 9.04 7.24 -2.05
N ASN A 22 7.78 7.23 -1.64
CA ASN A 22 7.30 6.36 -0.57
C ASN A 22 7.24 4.89 -0.99
N ALA A 23 7.09 4.60 -2.28
CA ALA A 23 7.12 3.23 -2.79
C ALA A 23 8.46 2.52 -2.53
N THR A 24 9.58 3.25 -2.56
CA THR A 24 10.89 2.68 -2.23
C THR A 24 10.97 2.27 -0.76
N ALA A 25 10.47 3.12 0.15
CA ALA A 25 10.43 2.80 1.58
C ALA A 25 9.48 1.62 1.87
N ALA A 26 8.32 1.60 1.22
CA ALA A 26 7.37 0.50 1.32
C ALA A 26 7.94 -0.83 0.83
N ARG A 27 8.72 -0.83 -0.26
CA ARG A 27 9.39 -2.03 -0.76
C ARG A 27 10.36 -2.60 0.28
N VAL A 28 11.19 -1.76 0.89
CA VAL A 28 12.13 -2.20 1.95
C VAL A 28 11.36 -2.78 3.14
N ALA A 29 10.27 -2.13 3.55
CA ALA A 29 9.42 -2.64 4.63
C ALA A 29 8.77 -4.00 4.30
N VAL A 30 8.36 -4.22 3.04
CA VAL A 30 7.83 -5.49 2.55
C VAL A 30 8.88 -6.60 2.59
N ASP A 31 10.10 -6.30 2.13
CA ASP A 31 11.23 -7.26 2.16
C ASP A 31 11.55 -7.66 3.61
N GLU A 32 11.63 -6.69 4.52
CA GLU A 32 11.84 -6.93 5.96
C GLU A 32 10.69 -7.72 6.59
N ALA A 33 9.43 -7.36 6.33
CA ALA A 33 8.27 -8.08 6.85
C ALA A 33 8.22 -9.54 6.37
N ARG A 34 8.56 -9.79 5.10
CA ARG A 34 8.65 -11.14 4.55
C ARG A 34 9.76 -11.96 5.18
N SER A 35 10.91 -11.35 5.49
CA SER A 35 11.97 -12.03 6.24
C SER A 35 11.52 -12.50 7.63
N LYS A 36 10.49 -11.86 8.20
CA LYS A 36 9.83 -12.24 9.46
C LYS A 36 8.66 -13.22 9.29
N GLY A 37 8.42 -13.70 8.06
CA GLY A 37 7.35 -14.64 7.73
C GLY A 37 5.98 -14.00 7.48
N ILE A 38 5.88 -12.66 7.44
CA ILE A 38 4.63 -11.97 7.14
C ILE A 38 4.44 -11.89 5.62
N LYS A 39 3.37 -12.51 5.12
CA LYS A 39 3.02 -12.52 3.69
C LYS A 39 2.39 -11.19 3.27
N VAL A 40 3.22 -10.19 3.07
CA VAL A 40 2.81 -8.87 2.58
C VAL A 40 3.26 -8.65 1.13
N GLY A 41 2.43 -7.99 0.34
CA GLY A 41 2.73 -7.54 -1.02
C GLY A 41 2.60 -6.03 -1.13
N MET A 42 3.04 -5.47 -2.25
CA MET A 42 2.91 -4.06 -2.55
C MET A 42 2.34 -3.83 -3.95
N PHE A 43 1.47 -2.84 -4.04
CA PHE A 43 1.01 -2.26 -5.30
C PHE A 43 1.48 -0.82 -5.39
N ARG A 44 2.14 -0.48 -6.49
CA ARG A 44 2.64 0.86 -6.77
C ARG A 44 1.99 1.41 -8.03
N PRO A 45 1.07 2.37 -7.94
CA PRO A 45 0.69 3.16 -9.10
C PRO A 45 1.88 4.05 -9.54
N ILE A 46 2.32 3.90 -10.79
CA ILE A 46 3.31 4.80 -11.41
C ILE A 46 2.58 6.01 -11.97
N THR A 47 1.46 5.76 -12.64
CA THR A 47 0.50 6.78 -13.05
C THR A 47 -0.49 7.02 -11.90
N VAL A 48 -0.43 8.21 -11.29
CA VAL A 48 -1.40 8.61 -10.25
C VAL A 48 -2.72 9.07 -10.87
N TRP A 49 -2.64 9.77 -12.01
CA TRP A 49 -3.80 10.20 -12.79
C TRP A 49 -3.59 9.94 -14.29
N PRO A 50 -4.54 9.28 -14.99
CA PRO A 50 -5.78 8.67 -14.46
C PRO A 50 -5.49 7.59 -13.41
N PHE A 51 -6.35 7.52 -12.38
CA PHE A 51 -6.17 6.61 -11.25
C PHE A 51 -6.55 5.16 -11.64
N PRO A 52 -5.73 4.14 -11.28
CA PRO A 52 -5.97 2.74 -11.66
C PRO A 52 -7.08 2.10 -10.80
N GLU A 53 -8.31 2.58 -10.95
CA GLU A 53 -9.48 2.16 -10.16
C GLU A 53 -9.80 0.67 -10.33
N ALA A 54 -9.69 0.15 -11.55
CA ALA A 54 -9.99 -1.24 -11.85
C ALA A 54 -9.04 -2.19 -11.08
N GLN A 55 -7.75 -1.88 -11.08
CA GLN A 55 -6.71 -2.67 -10.42
C GLN A 55 -6.87 -2.61 -8.90
N VAL A 56 -7.14 -1.43 -8.33
CA VAL A 56 -7.37 -1.30 -6.89
C VAL A 56 -8.65 -2.04 -6.47
N CYS A 57 -9.71 -1.98 -7.28
CA CYS A 57 -10.94 -2.74 -7.04
C CYS A 57 -10.68 -4.25 -7.06
N ASP A 58 -9.92 -4.76 -8.03
CA ASP A 58 -9.61 -6.20 -8.11
C ASP A 58 -8.70 -6.66 -6.97
N LEU A 59 -7.71 -5.85 -6.59
CA LEU A 59 -6.89 -6.09 -5.41
C LEU A 59 -7.74 -6.13 -4.14
N SER A 60 -8.74 -5.26 -4.01
CA SER A 60 -9.62 -5.25 -2.84
C SER A 60 -10.42 -6.53 -2.65
N LYS A 61 -10.72 -7.25 -3.73
CA LYS A 61 -11.40 -8.56 -3.67
C LYS A 61 -10.46 -9.67 -3.18
N LYS A 62 -9.15 -9.52 -3.43
CA LYS A 62 -8.12 -10.48 -3.03
C LYS A 62 -7.61 -10.23 -1.60
N PHE A 63 -7.42 -8.97 -1.23
CA PHE A 63 -6.81 -8.57 0.04
C PHE A 63 -7.86 -8.05 1.01
N LYS A 64 -7.97 -8.68 2.19
CA LYS A 64 -8.90 -8.21 3.24
C LYS A 64 -8.39 -6.99 3.98
N LYS A 65 -7.08 -6.82 4.06
CA LYS A 65 -6.41 -5.72 4.76
C LYS A 65 -5.51 -4.99 3.75
N ILE A 66 -5.64 -3.67 3.65
CA ILE A 66 -4.85 -2.81 2.77
C ILE A 66 -4.25 -1.68 3.61
N ILE A 67 -2.95 -1.45 3.49
CA ILE A 67 -2.26 -0.30 4.09
C ILE A 67 -1.98 0.71 2.99
N VAL A 68 -2.50 1.93 3.11
CA VAL A 68 -2.12 3.05 2.24
C VAL A 68 -1.02 3.85 2.92
N SER A 69 0.13 3.94 2.27
CA SER A 69 1.23 4.76 2.75
C SER A 69 1.52 5.90 1.78
N GLU A 70 1.45 7.14 2.27
CA GLU A 70 1.70 8.32 1.46
C GLU A 70 2.24 9.50 2.28
N ILE A 71 3.09 10.32 1.65
CA ILE A 71 3.64 11.55 2.26
C ILE A 71 2.68 12.73 2.00
N ASN A 72 1.39 12.49 2.23
CA ASN A 72 0.33 13.49 2.20
C ASN A 72 -0.79 13.05 3.17
N LEU A 73 -1.90 13.79 3.24
CA LEU A 73 -3.00 13.53 4.18
C LEU A 73 -4.28 12.98 3.53
N GLY A 74 -4.18 12.29 2.39
CA GLY A 74 -5.29 11.50 1.87
C GLY A 74 -5.55 11.57 0.37
N GLN A 75 -4.64 12.13 -0.44
CA GLN A 75 -4.91 12.29 -1.88
C GLN A 75 -5.11 10.93 -2.56
N MET A 76 -4.26 9.95 -2.27
CA MET A 76 -4.45 8.59 -2.77
C MET A 76 -5.43 7.81 -1.91
N LEU A 77 -5.42 8.01 -0.59
CA LEU A 77 -6.31 7.31 0.34
C LEU A 77 -7.78 7.39 -0.09
N TYR A 78 -8.28 8.58 -0.44
CA TYR A 78 -9.68 8.75 -0.80
C TYR A 78 -10.04 8.01 -2.09
N GLU A 79 -9.15 8.01 -3.08
CA GLU A 79 -9.35 7.25 -4.32
C GLU A 79 -9.30 5.74 -4.08
N VAL A 80 -8.39 5.27 -3.21
CA VAL A 80 -8.34 3.87 -2.79
C VAL A 80 -9.63 3.49 -2.05
N GLN A 81 -10.10 4.29 -1.10
CA GLN A 81 -11.36 4.05 -0.39
C GLN A 81 -12.55 3.99 -1.36
N ARG A 82 -12.61 4.90 -2.33
CA ARG A 82 -13.64 4.93 -3.39
C ARG A 82 -13.62 3.66 -4.24
N ALA A 83 -12.44 3.20 -4.63
CA ALA A 83 -12.26 2.01 -5.46
C ALA A 83 -12.53 0.69 -4.71
N VAL A 84 -12.15 0.61 -3.42
CA VAL A 84 -12.31 -0.58 -2.57
C VAL A 84 -13.77 -0.86 -2.23
N LYS A 85 -14.63 0.17 -2.16
CA LYS A 85 -16.09 0.03 -1.91
C LYS A 85 -16.44 -0.84 -0.68
N GLY A 86 -15.58 -0.83 0.34
CA GLY A 86 -15.76 -1.60 1.57
C GLY A 86 -15.38 -3.09 1.49
N ASN A 87 -14.78 -3.56 0.38
CA ASN A 87 -14.31 -4.95 0.26
C ASN A 87 -13.13 -5.28 1.19
N SER A 88 -12.37 -4.26 1.60
CA SER A 88 -11.17 -4.40 2.43
C SER A 88 -11.17 -3.36 3.53
N GLU A 89 -10.58 -3.74 4.67
CA GLU A 89 -10.25 -2.80 5.73
C GLU A 89 -8.99 -2.00 5.34
N ILE A 90 -9.07 -0.68 5.47
CA ILE A 90 -8.01 0.24 5.06
C ILE A 90 -7.33 0.82 6.29
N PHE A 91 -6.03 0.58 6.38
CA PHE A 91 -5.12 1.17 7.35
C PHE A 91 -4.25 2.21 6.67
N THR A 92 -3.68 3.14 7.43
CA THR A 92 -2.92 4.24 6.86
C THR A 92 -1.59 4.48 7.57
N VAL A 93 -0.61 4.93 6.79
CA VAL A 93 0.65 5.51 7.25
C VAL A 93 0.81 6.82 6.50
N LEU A 94 0.26 7.89 7.07
CA LEU A 94 0.23 9.22 6.47
C LEU A 94 1.23 10.13 7.16
N LEU A 95 1.96 10.92 6.39
CA LEU A 95 2.86 11.93 6.94
C LEU A 95 2.90 13.17 6.05
N ALA A 96 2.67 14.35 6.63
CA ALA A 96 2.78 15.62 5.93
C ALA A 96 3.68 16.59 6.69
N ALA A 97 4.91 16.15 6.95
CA ALA A 97 5.89 16.89 7.75
C ALA A 97 7.13 17.32 6.95
N GLY A 98 7.09 17.23 5.61
CA GLY A 98 8.24 17.54 4.76
C GLY A 98 9.41 16.55 4.85
N VAL A 99 9.24 15.46 5.61
CA VAL A 99 10.20 14.37 5.76
C VAL A 99 9.62 13.08 5.17
N PRO A 100 10.45 12.20 4.59
CA PRO A 100 9.98 10.92 4.06
C PRO A 100 9.58 9.98 5.21
N ILE A 101 8.56 9.16 4.95
CA ILE A 101 8.21 8.04 5.82
C ILE A 101 9.37 7.05 5.80
N ARG A 102 9.82 6.63 6.99
CA ARG A 102 10.87 5.63 7.11
C ARG A 102 10.31 4.22 6.88
N PRO A 103 11.08 3.29 6.28
CA PRO A 103 10.65 1.90 6.14
C PRO A 103 10.15 1.28 7.44
N GLN A 104 10.80 1.59 8.57
CA GLN A 104 10.43 1.10 9.90
C GLN A 104 9.00 1.49 10.30
N GLN A 105 8.52 2.68 9.95
CA GLN A 105 7.15 3.10 10.27
C GLN A 105 6.11 2.28 9.50
N ILE A 106 6.43 1.91 8.25
CA ILE A 106 5.58 1.06 7.43
C ILE A 106 5.63 -0.38 7.96
N LEU A 107 6.81 -0.87 8.33
CA LEU A 107 7.00 -2.20 8.92
C LEU A 107 6.25 -2.36 10.24
N GLU A 108 6.34 -1.40 11.15
CA GLU A 108 5.58 -1.39 12.41
C GLU A 108 4.08 -1.49 12.13
N LYS A 109 3.58 -0.77 11.12
CA LYS A 109 2.16 -0.86 10.73
C LYS A 109 1.81 -2.21 10.13
N ILE A 110 2.68 -2.79 9.31
CA ILE A 110 2.50 -4.15 8.77
C ILE A 110 2.40 -5.16 9.90
N GLU A 111 3.28 -5.08 10.90
CA GLU A 111 3.29 -5.98 12.05
C GLU A 111 2.07 -5.80 12.96
N GLU A 112 1.61 -4.56 13.16
CA GLU A 112 0.38 -4.26 13.90
C GLU A 112 -0.84 -4.89 13.22
N VAL A 113 -0.94 -4.73 11.90
CA VAL A 113 -2.08 -5.16 11.09
C VAL A 113 -2.04 -6.67 10.78
N SER A 114 -0.87 -7.29 10.78
CA SER A 114 -0.71 -8.73 10.56
C SER A 114 -1.10 -9.59 11.77
N LYS A 115 -1.20 -9.00 12.95
CA LYS A 115 -1.75 -9.67 14.14
C LYS A 115 -3.27 -9.85 14.02
#